data_AF-A0A3S0PCJ9-F1
#
_entry.id   AF-A0A3S0PCJ9-F1
#
_cell.length_a   1.000
_cell.length_b   1.000
_cell.length_c   1.000
_cell.angle_alpha   90.00
_cell.angle_beta   90.00
_cell.angle_gamma   90.00
#
_symmetry.space_group_name_H-M   'P 1'
#
loop_
_entity.id
_entity.type
_entity.pdbx_description
1 polymer ?
#
loop_
_entity_poly.entity_id
_entity_poly.type
_entity_poly.pdbx_seq_one_letter_code
_entity_poly.pdbx_strand_id
1 'polypeptide(L)'
;MKPKYILETYDRILKEIKNPKIVFDNDFVAFLENCSDESFLIYKVNFLKQNGETKYITKKPIHNLHPKVAEIDCIECNSVLEFEKYIPEIVDKLELNQHNILLRWYSKNDSISLYILQDFDITKLSNEHRFFLYCYHSLKNENDKIKKINKETIFNFKSKERVEQYIHKKQYALENLANRLIKDINPINSSDIYRFSANYDKIDCLKITYIYLEKLLRFIEKEFKNYLNVNIQIPYRSILVKEFEITHKLKELKSGLLGSNISDQLLKLVYEPLLKIATINIQEKLTYYDFNYCSDFISVLHHQIDFENSTEETISECLFELNFNSLQFFKYLTYNILQELEVQENNIQKIDVLYRLMKNYNQKQSRNFLKYKANLPPLKEQIINWIEEEIEYLTKKIKLEANQLTNISNNEEKIKFLTGLSVAQLSYFFGLLMEAGIIKHKNQTDVFRFISENFKTSMTDKISVDSIKVKYYNVESNTKTSVREKILELIGLTKF
;
A
#
# COMPACT_ATOMS: atom_id res chain seq x y z
N MET A 1 10.81 20.78 23.75
CA MET A 1 9.97 21.96 23.43
C MET A 1 8.51 21.51 23.44
N LYS A 2 7.67 22.04 24.34
CA LYS A 2 6.23 21.69 24.38
C LYS A 2 5.58 22.13 23.06
N PRO A 3 4.63 21.37 22.47
CA PRO A 3 3.94 21.72 21.22
C PRO A 3 3.16 23.06 21.23
N LYS A 4 3.09 23.73 22.39
CA LYS A 4 2.39 25.01 22.62
C LYS A 4 2.84 26.19 21.74
N TYR A 5 4.03 26.18 21.14
CA TYR A 5 4.58 27.35 20.44
C TYR A 5 4.38 27.34 18.91
N ILE A 6 3.75 26.30 18.34
CA ILE A 6 3.68 26.15 16.86
C ILE A 6 2.45 26.84 16.25
N LEU A 7 1.36 26.98 17.01
CA LEU A 7 0.06 27.52 16.56
C LEU A 7 -0.56 28.41 17.66
N GLU A 8 0.23 29.30 18.28
CA GLU A 8 -0.20 30.08 19.46
C GLU A 8 -1.49 30.89 19.22
N THR A 9 -1.59 31.56 18.07
CA THR A 9 -2.79 32.33 17.72
C THR A 9 -4.01 31.43 17.53
N TYR A 10 -3.86 30.21 16.99
CA TYR A 10 -4.97 29.25 16.92
C TYR A 10 -5.40 28.79 18.30
N ASP A 11 -4.45 28.46 19.18
CA ASP A 11 -4.77 28.06 20.56
C ASP A 11 -5.40 29.22 21.35
N ARG A 12 -5.02 30.47 21.08
CA ARG A 12 -5.65 31.67 21.64
C ARG A 12 -7.09 31.81 21.17
N ILE A 13 -7.32 31.82 19.85
CA ILE A 13 -8.66 31.91 19.25
C ILE A 13 -9.55 30.78 19.78
N LEU A 14 -9.03 29.56 19.91
CA LEU A 14 -9.82 28.45 20.45
C LEU A 14 -10.18 28.60 21.93
N LYS A 15 -9.33 29.24 22.73
CA LYS A 15 -9.69 29.60 24.11
C LYS A 15 -10.77 30.68 24.14
N GLU A 16 -10.68 31.69 23.28
CA GLU A 16 -11.67 32.76 23.15
C GLU A 16 -13.03 32.20 22.69
N ILE A 17 -13.04 31.33 21.68
CA ILE A 17 -14.24 30.61 21.22
C ILE A 17 -14.85 29.78 22.37
N LYS A 18 -14.01 29.11 23.17
CA LYS A 18 -14.50 28.29 24.30
C LYS A 18 -15.01 29.14 25.47
N ASN A 19 -14.39 30.29 25.70
CA ASN A 19 -14.66 31.22 26.80
C ASN A 19 -14.83 32.65 26.27
N PRO A 20 -15.99 32.99 25.68
CA PRO A 20 -16.23 34.28 25.02
C PRO A 20 -16.19 35.49 25.97
N LYS A 21 -16.25 35.27 27.29
CA LYS A 21 -16.18 36.32 28.33
C LYS A 21 -14.80 37.00 28.48
N ILE A 22 -13.78 36.54 27.75
CA ILE A 22 -12.38 36.97 27.92
C ILE A 22 -12.04 38.23 27.08
N VAL A 23 -12.85 38.56 26.06
CA VAL A 23 -12.56 39.69 25.15
C VAL A 23 -13.77 40.62 25.08
N PHE A 24 -13.54 41.93 25.16
CA PHE A 24 -14.62 42.92 25.16
C PHE A 24 -15.00 43.28 23.72
N ASP A 25 -16.29 43.52 23.46
CA ASP A 25 -16.84 43.81 22.13
C ASP A 25 -16.15 44.99 21.42
N ASN A 26 -15.71 45.99 22.19
CA ASN A 26 -14.96 47.15 21.69
C ASN A 26 -13.60 46.78 21.08
N ASP A 27 -12.95 45.72 21.57
CA ASP A 27 -11.66 45.26 21.04
C ASP A 27 -11.81 44.65 19.64
N PHE A 28 -12.97 44.02 19.35
CA PHE A 28 -13.25 43.47 18.02
C PHE A 28 -13.52 44.57 17.00
N VAL A 29 -14.29 45.59 17.37
CA VAL A 29 -14.61 46.71 16.47
C VAL A 29 -13.32 47.41 16.03
N ALA A 30 -12.47 47.80 16.98
CA ALA A 30 -11.20 48.45 16.67
C ALA A 30 -10.28 47.56 15.80
N PHE A 31 -10.26 46.25 16.03
CA PHE A 31 -9.51 45.33 15.18
C PHE A 31 -10.06 45.26 13.75
N LEU A 32 -11.39 45.19 13.60
CA LEU A 32 -12.04 45.04 12.30
C LEU A 32 -11.98 46.33 11.46
N GLU A 33 -12.06 47.50 12.09
CA GLU A 33 -11.84 48.79 11.43
C GLU A 33 -10.42 48.89 10.86
N ASN A 34 -9.41 48.33 11.55
CA ASN A 34 -8.05 48.25 11.02
C ASN A 34 -7.90 47.28 9.84
N CYS A 35 -8.89 46.43 9.55
CA CYS A 35 -8.85 45.48 8.44
C CYS A 35 -9.31 46.09 7.11
N SER A 36 -10.08 47.19 7.12
CA SER A 36 -10.60 47.85 5.92
C SER A 36 -11.06 49.28 6.25
N ASP A 37 -10.67 50.25 5.41
CA ASP A 37 -11.10 51.64 5.52
C ASP A 37 -12.58 51.83 5.15
N GLU A 38 -13.16 50.87 4.41
CA GLU A 38 -14.56 50.85 3.99
C GLU A 38 -15.36 49.77 4.74
N SER A 39 -16.62 50.05 5.06
CA SER A 39 -17.53 49.13 5.75
C SER A 39 -18.91 49.15 5.08
N PHE A 40 -19.26 48.03 4.45
CA PHE A 40 -20.50 47.91 3.68
C PHE A 40 -21.08 46.49 3.69
N LEU A 41 -22.40 46.40 3.54
CA LEU A 41 -23.12 45.16 3.27
C LEU A 41 -23.22 44.92 1.77
N ILE A 42 -23.05 43.65 1.40
CA ILE A 42 -23.10 43.17 0.02
C ILE A 42 -24.36 42.34 -0.16
N TYR A 43 -25.31 42.85 -0.94
CA TYR A 43 -26.52 42.13 -1.34
C TYR A 43 -26.30 41.54 -2.73
N LYS A 44 -26.35 40.21 -2.82
CA LYS A 44 -26.24 39.50 -4.10
C LYS A 44 -27.62 39.18 -4.66
N VAL A 45 -27.84 39.60 -5.90
CA VAL A 45 -29.06 39.34 -6.68
C VAL A 45 -28.69 38.51 -7.91
N ASN A 46 -29.34 37.36 -8.05
CA ASN A 46 -29.18 36.49 -9.22
C ASN A 46 -30.42 36.62 -10.11
N PHE A 47 -30.23 36.80 -11.41
CA PHE A 47 -31.31 36.80 -12.39
C PHE A 47 -31.44 35.44 -13.06
N LEU A 48 -32.68 34.98 -13.26
CA LEU A 48 -33.03 33.73 -13.93
C LEU A 48 -34.05 34.02 -15.02
N LYS A 49 -33.80 33.53 -16.24
CA LYS A 49 -34.77 33.54 -17.33
C LYS A 49 -35.52 32.20 -17.35
N GLN A 50 -36.83 32.23 -17.19
CA GLN A 50 -37.71 31.08 -17.36
C GLN A 50 -38.89 31.48 -18.26
N ASN A 51 -39.07 30.78 -19.38
CA ASN A 51 -40.20 30.98 -20.32
C ASN A 51 -40.40 32.44 -20.80
N GLY A 52 -39.31 33.19 -21.02
CA GLY A 52 -39.38 34.59 -21.46
C GLY A 52 -39.63 35.60 -20.34
N GLU A 53 -39.90 35.16 -19.11
CA GLU A 53 -39.98 36.02 -17.93
C GLU A 53 -38.67 36.01 -17.14
N THR A 54 -38.25 37.19 -16.69
CA THR A 54 -37.09 37.34 -15.80
C THR A 54 -37.57 37.31 -14.36
N LYS A 55 -37.02 36.39 -13.56
CA LYS A 55 -37.18 36.35 -12.10
C LYS A 55 -35.84 36.64 -11.44
N TYR A 56 -35.87 37.22 -10.23
CA TYR A 56 -34.67 37.49 -9.44
C TYR A 56 -34.72 36.81 -8.08
N ILE A 57 -33.56 36.38 -7.58
CA ILE A 57 -33.38 35.79 -6.25
C ILE A 57 -32.35 36.60 -5.48
N THR A 58 -32.75 37.15 -4.34
CA THR A 58 -31.89 37.88 -3.40
C THR A 58 -31.37 36.94 -2.33
N LYS A 59 -30.06 36.97 -2.07
CA LYS A 59 -29.45 36.25 -0.93
C LYS A 59 -29.33 37.17 0.29
N LYS A 60 -29.22 36.58 1.48
CA LYS A 60 -28.90 37.35 2.70
C LYS A 60 -27.62 38.17 2.49
N PRO A 61 -27.58 39.44 2.95
CA PRO A 61 -26.39 40.26 2.81
C PRO A 61 -25.24 39.68 3.62
N ILE A 62 -24.02 39.91 3.13
CA ILE A 62 -22.78 39.60 3.86
C ILE A 62 -21.97 40.88 4.01
N HIS A 63 -21.24 41.01 5.11
CA HIS A 63 -20.32 42.13 5.31
C HIS A 63 -19.12 42.02 4.34
N ASN A 64 -18.53 43.13 3.91
CA ASN A 64 -17.34 43.13 3.04
C ASN A 64 -16.14 42.35 3.60
N LEU A 65 -16.00 42.33 4.93
CA LEU A 65 -15.00 41.54 5.68
C LEU A 65 -15.30 40.03 5.74
N HIS A 66 -16.43 39.57 5.20
CA HIS A 66 -16.84 38.17 5.31
C HIS A 66 -16.00 37.25 4.38
N PRO A 67 -15.64 36.02 4.79
CA PRO A 67 -14.81 35.09 4.01
C PRO A 67 -15.26 34.87 2.56
N LYS A 68 -16.58 34.77 2.34
CA LYS A 68 -17.19 34.54 1.01
C LYS A 68 -16.96 35.69 0.01
N VAL A 69 -16.58 36.87 0.47
CA VAL A 69 -16.28 38.01 -0.43
C VAL A 69 -15.02 37.74 -1.25
N ALA A 70 -14.01 37.11 -0.63
CA ALA A 70 -12.78 36.70 -1.31
C ALA A 70 -12.99 35.59 -2.35
N GLU A 71 -14.16 34.92 -2.37
CA GLU A 71 -14.51 33.85 -3.32
C GLU A 71 -15.34 34.38 -4.50
N ILE A 72 -15.55 35.69 -4.60
CA ILE A 72 -16.22 36.33 -5.75
C ILE A 72 -15.22 36.37 -6.93
N ASP A 73 -14.95 35.20 -7.52
CA ASP A 73 -14.30 35.07 -8.83
C ASP A 73 -15.33 35.47 -9.89
N CYS A 74 -15.40 36.76 -10.19
CA CYS A 74 -16.26 37.31 -11.24
C CYS A 74 -15.56 38.41 -12.03
N ILE A 75 -15.80 38.43 -13.34
CA ILE A 75 -15.39 39.53 -14.22
C ILE A 75 -16.47 40.60 -14.12
N GLU A 76 -16.08 41.82 -13.74
CA GLU A 76 -16.97 42.98 -13.75
C GLU A 76 -17.40 43.25 -15.20
N CYS A 77 -18.69 43.41 -15.41
CA CYS A 77 -19.25 43.65 -16.74
C CYS A 77 -20.06 44.95 -16.76
N ASN A 78 -20.30 45.46 -17.97
CA ASN A 78 -21.18 46.60 -18.17
C ASN A 78 -22.60 46.27 -17.70
N SER A 79 -23.33 47.32 -17.32
CA SER A 79 -24.70 47.18 -16.87
C SER A 79 -25.58 46.56 -17.96
N VAL A 80 -26.54 45.75 -17.52
CA VAL A 80 -27.41 44.99 -18.41
C VAL A 80 -28.78 45.66 -18.38
N LEU A 81 -29.03 46.53 -19.38
CA LEU A 81 -30.25 47.34 -19.53
C LEU A 81 -31.55 46.54 -19.31
N GLU A 82 -31.58 45.28 -19.72
CA GLU A 82 -32.73 44.38 -19.55
C GLU A 82 -33.10 44.15 -18.08
N PHE A 83 -32.11 44.14 -17.18
CA PHE A 83 -32.28 43.87 -15.76
C PHE A 83 -32.32 45.14 -14.89
N GLU A 84 -31.85 46.27 -15.42
CA GLU A 84 -31.87 47.56 -14.71
C GLU A 84 -33.27 47.98 -14.29
N LYS A 85 -34.29 47.64 -15.08
CA LYS A 85 -35.71 47.93 -14.77
C LYS A 85 -36.20 47.32 -13.45
N TYR A 86 -35.54 46.28 -12.95
CA TYR A 86 -35.88 45.63 -11.67
C TYR A 86 -35.17 46.25 -10.46
N ILE A 87 -34.17 47.11 -10.68
CA ILE A 87 -33.37 47.69 -9.58
C ILE A 87 -34.23 48.48 -8.59
N PRO A 88 -35.15 49.38 -9.01
CA PRO A 88 -35.97 50.12 -8.06
C PRO A 88 -36.82 49.19 -7.19
N GLU A 89 -37.46 48.18 -7.79
CA GLU A 89 -38.25 47.18 -7.08
C GLU A 89 -37.39 46.38 -6.07
N ILE A 90 -36.17 46.00 -6.46
CA ILE A 90 -35.24 45.27 -5.59
C ILE A 90 -34.79 46.14 -4.42
N VAL A 91 -34.46 47.41 -4.67
CA VAL A 91 -34.00 48.36 -3.64
C VAL A 91 -35.10 48.63 -2.63
N ASP A 92 -36.34 48.82 -3.09
CA ASP A 92 -37.50 49.02 -2.22
C ASP A 92 -37.80 47.76 -1.40
N LYS A 93 -37.75 46.58 -2.02
CA LYS A 93 -37.97 45.29 -1.34
C LYS A 93 -36.91 44.97 -0.29
N LEU A 94 -35.68 45.42 -0.49
CA LEU A 94 -34.57 45.24 0.44
C LEU A 94 -34.48 46.38 1.47
N GLU A 95 -35.39 47.36 1.42
CA GLU A 95 -35.44 48.53 2.30
C GLU A 95 -34.11 49.32 2.34
N LEU A 96 -33.43 49.45 1.19
CA LEU A 96 -32.11 50.08 1.11
C LEU A 96 -32.20 51.59 0.88
N ASN A 97 -31.28 52.35 1.46
CA ASN A 97 -31.21 53.81 1.25
C ASN A 97 -30.63 54.13 -0.15
N GLN A 98 -31.49 54.60 -1.07
CA GLN A 98 -31.16 54.88 -2.47
C GLN A 98 -29.94 55.81 -2.70
N HIS A 99 -29.57 56.64 -1.72
CA HIS A 99 -28.49 57.62 -1.86
C HIS A 99 -27.08 57.08 -1.53
N ASN A 100 -26.96 55.91 -0.89
CA ASN A 100 -25.69 55.34 -0.42
C ASN A 100 -25.48 53.91 -0.96
N ILE A 101 -25.85 53.69 -2.21
CA ILE A 101 -25.77 52.38 -2.85
C ILE A 101 -24.84 52.43 -4.04
N LEU A 102 -23.88 51.51 -4.08
CA LEU A 102 -23.04 51.28 -5.25
C LEU A 102 -23.41 49.95 -5.90
N LEU A 103 -23.66 49.97 -7.22
CA LEU A 103 -24.10 48.81 -8.00
C LEU A 103 -22.94 48.27 -8.82
N ARG A 104 -22.65 46.97 -8.69
CA ARG A 104 -21.65 46.28 -9.53
C ARG A 104 -22.24 45.07 -10.21
N TRP A 105 -22.02 44.98 -11.52
CA TRP A 105 -22.49 43.88 -12.36
C TRP A 105 -21.37 42.88 -12.60
N TYR A 106 -21.69 41.60 -12.47
CA TYR A 106 -20.73 40.52 -12.58
C TYR A 106 -21.30 39.37 -13.41
N SER A 107 -20.49 38.87 -14.34
CA SER A 107 -20.84 37.71 -15.19
C SER A 107 -20.00 36.48 -14.82
N LYS A 108 -20.65 35.31 -14.72
CA LYS A 108 -19.99 34.00 -14.53
C LYS A 108 -20.77 32.91 -15.27
N ASN A 109 -20.13 32.20 -16.20
CA ASN A 109 -20.72 31.09 -16.97
C ASN A 109 -22.12 31.43 -17.54
N ASP A 110 -22.23 32.56 -18.25
CA ASP A 110 -23.47 33.13 -18.82
C ASP A 110 -24.57 33.54 -17.82
N SER A 111 -24.31 33.43 -16.51
CA SER A 111 -25.17 33.97 -15.46
C SER A 111 -24.74 35.38 -15.05
N ILE A 112 -25.70 36.31 -14.99
CA ILE A 112 -25.49 37.69 -14.58
C ILE A 112 -25.97 37.85 -13.13
N SER A 113 -25.11 38.39 -12.28
CA SER A 113 -25.42 38.73 -10.89
C SER A 113 -25.21 40.22 -10.66
N LEU A 114 -26.15 40.86 -9.96
CA LEU A 114 -26.00 42.22 -9.45
C LEU A 114 -25.58 42.17 -7.99
N TYR A 115 -24.56 42.95 -7.65
CA TYR A 115 -24.12 43.16 -6.28
C TYR A 115 -24.41 44.60 -5.89
N ILE A 116 -25.19 44.75 -4.84
CA ILE A 116 -25.59 46.04 -4.29
C ILE A 116 -24.78 46.24 -3.01
N LEU A 117 -23.93 47.27 -3.00
CA LEU A 117 -23.10 47.63 -1.85
C LEU A 117 -23.77 48.77 -1.12
N GLN A 118 -24.02 48.61 0.17
CA GLN A 118 -24.61 49.65 1.02
C GLN A 118 -23.70 49.92 2.20
N ASP A 119 -23.35 51.18 2.43
CA ASP A 119 -22.59 51.60 3.60
C ASP A 119 -23.24 51.10 4.89
N PHE A 120 -22.42 50.51 5.75
CA PHE A 120 -22.92 49.86 6.96
C PHE A 120 -21.94 50.05 8.11
N ASP A 121 -22.46 50.47 9.25
CA ASP A 121 -21.68 50.60 10.48
C ASP A 121 -21.51 49.23 11.16
N ILE A 122 -20.27 48.76 11.27
CA ILE A 122 -19.94 47.44 11.81
C ILE A 122 -20.36 47.24 13.27
N THR A 123 -20.56 48.33 14.02
CA THR A 123 -21.09 48.30 15.39
C THR A 123 -22.56 47.85 15.45
N LYS A 124 -23.27 47.87 14.32
CA LYS A 124 -24.66 47.39 14.20
C LYS A 124 -24.74 45.88 13.94
N LEU A 125 -23.63 45.21 13.62
CA LEU A 125 -23.62 43.74 13.56
C LEU A 125 -23.88 43.14 14.95
N SER A 126 -24.34 41.89 14.99
CA SER A 126 -24.38 41.16 16.28
C SER A 126 -22.95 40.90 16.77
N ASN A 127 -22.79 40.75 18.08
CA ASN A 127 -21.49 40.44 18.69
C ASN A 127 -20.93 39.11 18.14
N GLU A 128 -21.79 38.10 17.93
CA GLU A 128 -21.40 36.82 17.33
C GLU A 128 -20.83 36.99 15.92
N HIS A 129 -21.46 37.83 15.09
CA HIS A 129 -20.98 38.09 13.74
C HIS A 129 -19.66 38.86 13.77
N ARG A 130 -19.51 39.89 14.62
CA ARG A 130 -18.23 40.59 14.81
C ARG A 130 -17.13 39.64 15.25
N PHE A 131 -17.41 38.78 16.23
CA PHE A 131 -16.44 37.81 16.73
C PHE A 131 -16.03 36.80 15.66
N PHE A 132 -16.96 36.34 14.83
CA PHE A 132 -16.67 35.48 13.68
C PHE A 132 -15.75 36.18 12.67
N LEU A 133 -16.01 37.44 12.33
CA LEU A 133 -15.16 38.23 11.44
C LEU A 133 -13.76 38.44 12.04
N TYR A 134 -13.68 38.71 13.34
CA TYR A 134 -12.41 38.83 14.06
C TYR A 134 -11.62 37.51 13.99
N CYS A 135 -12.27 36.37 14.22
CA CYS A 135 -11.65 35.05 14.07
C CYS A 135 -11.12 34.86 12.66
N TYR A 136 -11.94 35.14 11.64
CA TYR A 136 -11.58 35.02 10.22
C TYR A 136 -10.30 35.82 9.87
N HIS A 137 -10.27 37.11 10.18
CA HIS A 137 -9.15 37.99 9.85
C HIS A 137 -7.90 37.66 10.67
N SER A 138 -8.06 37.34 11.96
CA SER A 138 -6.95 36.90 12.81
C SER A 138 -6.29 35.62 12.28
N LEU A 139 -7.09 34.64 11.88
CA LEU A 139 -6.61 33.37 11.29
C LEU A 139 -5.95 33.58 9.92
N LYS A 140 -6.48 34.50 9.11
CA LYS A 140 -5.90 34.88 7.82
C LYS A 140 -4.50 35.47 7.97
N ASN A 141 -4.37 36.47 8.83
CA ASN A 141 -3.09 37.13 9.09
C ASN A 141 -2.07 36.17 9.70
N GLU A 142 -2.51 35.31 10.64
CA GLU A 142 -1.64 34.28 11.21
C GLU A 142 -1.19 33.27 10.16
N ASN A 143 -2.07 32.87 9.23
CA ASN A 143 -1.72 31.96 8.14
C ASN A 143 -0.54 32.49 7.34
N ASP A 144 -0.62 33.75 6.92
CA ASP A 144 0.40 34.35 6.06
C ASP A 144 1.71 34.56 6.83
N LYS A 145 1.63 34.92 8.12
CA LYS A 145 2.78 34.96 9.02
C LYS A 145 3.45 33.60 9.17
N ILE A 146 2.70 32.53 9.45
CA ILE A 146 3.24 31.17 9.60
C ILE A 146 3.90 30.71 8.30
N LYS A 147 3.26 30.94 7.14
CA LYS A 147 3.84 30.60 5.83
C LYS A 147 5.18 31.28 5.62
N LYS A 148 5.26 32.60 5.89
CA LYS A 148 6.50 33.38 5.76
C LYS A 148 7.60 32.86 6.69
N ILE A 149 7.30 32.69 7.99
CA ILE A 149 8.25 32.19 8.99
C ILE A 149 8.75 30.78 8.61
N ASN A 150 7.87 29.90 8.13
CA ASN A 150 8.26 28.56 7.71
C ASN A 150 9.25 28.60 6.54
N LYS A 151 8.99 29.43 5.53
CA LYS A 151 9.91 29.60 4.39
C LYS A 151 11.29 30.10 4.83
N GLU A 152 11.32 31.16 5.63
CA GLU A 152 12.56 31.74 6.15
C GLU A 152 13.33 30.74 7.03
N THR A 153 12.64 30.05 7.93
CA THR A 153 13.26 29.08 8.85
C THR A 153 13.88 27.90 8.09
N ILE A 154 13.16 27.37 7.09
CA ILE A 154 13.62 26.23 6.29
C ILE A 154 14.79 26.63 5.39
N PHE A 155 14.74 27.82 4.79
CA PHE A 155 15.85 28.37 4.01
C PHE A 155 17.15 28.45 4.83
N ASN A 156 17.03 28.77 6.11
CA ASN A 156 18.17 28.86 7.03
C ASN A 156 18.70 27.50 7.51
N PHE A 157 18.00 26.39 7.25
CA PHE A 157 18.49 25.06 7.64
C PHE A 157 19.55 24.56 6.66
N LYS A 158 20.64 24.04 7.22
CA LYS A 158 21.80 23.53 6.48
C LYS A 158 21.75 22.03 6.19
N SER A 159 20.76 21.30 6.73
CA SER A 159 20.66 19.85 6.56
C SER A 159 19.23 19.41 6.30
N LYS A 160 19.09 18.38 5.45
CA LYS A 160 17.79 17.80 5.07
C LYS A 160 17.05 17.23 6.28
N GLU A 161 17.75 16.56 7.18
CA GLU A 161 17.16 15.94 8.38
C GLU A 161 16.54 16.98 9.31
N ARG A 162 17.14 18.17 9.41
CA ARG A 162 16.58 19.28 10.21
C ARG A 162 15.30 19.83 9.60
N VAL A 163 15.26 19.94 8.27
CA VAL A 163 14.05 20.33 7.54
C VAL A 163 12.93 19.31 7.78
N GLU A 164 13.22 18.02 7.61
CA GLU A 164 12.26 16.93 7.88
C GLU A 164 11.74 16.97 9.32
N GLN A 165 12.63 17.03 10.32
CA GLN A 165 12.23 17.12 11.72
C GLN A 165 11.35 18.34 12.02
N TYR A 166 11.62 19.48 11.38
CA TYR A 166 10.82 20.68 11.54
C TYR A 166 9.43 20.51 10.90
N ILE A 167 9.37 20.03 9.65
CA ILE A 167 8.13 19.77 8.93
C ILE A 167 7.28 18.72 9.65
N HIS A 168 7.87 17.62 10.11
CA HIS A 168 7.17 16.57 10.85
C HIS A 168 6.53 17.11 12.14
N LYS A 169 7.23 17.99 12.88
CA LYS A 169 6.66 18.65 14.06
C LYS A 169 5.47 19.54 13.70
N LYS A 170 5.53 20.26 12.57
CA LYS A 170 4.42 21.07 12.07
C LYS A 170 3.24 20.19 11.64
N GLN A 171 3.47 19.13 10.86
CA GLN A 171 2.43 18.17 10.45
C GLN A 171 1.70 17.61 11.67
N TYR A 172 2.44 17.12 12.66
CA TYR A 172 1.84 16.57 13.89
C TYR A 172 1.02 17.60 14.66
N ALA A 173 1.50 18.85 14.78
CA ALA A 173 0.75 19.91 15.45
C ALA A 173 -0.56 20.26 14.72
N LEU A 174 -0.49 20.40 13.38
CA LEU A 174 -1.64 20.72 12.54
C LEU A 174 -2.66 19.58 12.53
N GLU A 175 -2.22 18.33 12.38
CA GLU A 175 -3.08 17.14 12.39
C GLU A 175 -3.82 16.98 13.72
N ASN A 176 -3.11 17.09 14.86
CA ASN A 176 -3.75 16.99 16.16
C ASN A 176 -4.80 18.07 16.38
N LEU A 177 -4.51 19.29 15.93
CA LEU A 177 -5.45 20.39 16.01
C LEU A 177 -6.67 20.16 15.12
N ALA A 178 -6.46 19.68 13.89
CA ALA A 178 -7.54 19.37 12.95
C ALA A 178 -8.44 18.28 13.51
N ASN A 179 -7.88 17.20 14.05
CA ASN A 179 -8.61 16.11 14.69
C ASN A 179 -9.42 16.59 15.90
N ARG A 180 -8.86 17.52 16.70
CA ARG A 180 -9.58 18.15 17.82
C ARG A 180 -10.76 19.00 17.33
N LEU A 181 -10.54 19.80 16.29
CA LEU A 181 -11.58 20.64 15.70
C LEU A 181 -12.71 19.81 15.10
N ILE A 182 -12.41 18.73 14.35
CA ILE A 182 -13.43 17.84 13.80
C ILE A 182 -14.30 17.23 14.90
N LYS A 183 -13.71 16.83 16.03
CA LYS A 183 -14.46 16.32 17.18
C LYS A 183 -15.37 17.39 17.80
N ASP A 184 -14.86 18.62 17.94
CA ASP A 184 -15.62 19.73 18.53
C ASP A 184 -16.72 20.24 17.58
N ILE A 185 -16.50 20.22 16.26
CA ILE A 185 -17.47 20.63 15.23
C ILE A 185 -18.54 19.54 15.01
N ASN A 186 -18.14 18.27 15.08
CA ASN A 186 -18.98 17.10 14.81
C ASN A 186 -19.79 17.19 13.50
N PRO A 187 -19.13 17.37 12.33
CA PRO A 187 -19.82 17.58 11.06
C PRO A 187 -20.54 16.31 10.57
N ILE A 188 -21.73 16.48 9.99
CA ILE A 188 -22.50 15.35 9.42
C ILE A 188 -21.82 14.81 8.16
N ASN A 189 -21.24 15.69 7.35
CA ASN A 189 -20.53 15.34 6.12
C ASN A 189 -19.45 16.39 5.81
N SER A 190 -18.62 16.14 4.80
CA SER A 190 -17.50 17.03 4.43
C SER A 190 -17.94 18.42 4.01
N SER A 191 -19.13 18.56 3.40
CA SER A 191 -19.64 19.86 2.95
C SER A 191 -20.11 20.76 4.09
N ASP A 192 -20.49 20.18 5.23
CA ASP A 192 -20.96 20.92 6.41
C ASP A 192 -19.88 21.82 7.01
N ILE A 193 -18.61 21.39 6.96
CA ILE A 193 -17.45 22.16 7.42
C ILE A 193 -17.36 23.53 6.73
N TYR A 194 -17.77 23.61 5.46
CA TYR A 194 -17.68 24.84 4.65
C TYR A 194 -18.97 25.67 4.63
N ARG A 195 -19.97 25.27 5.43
CA ARG A 195 -21.25 25.97 5.52
C ARG A 195 -21.37 26.65 6.87
N PHE A 196 -21.48 27.97 6.83
CA PHE A 196 -21.75 28.79 8.01
C PHE A 196 -23.24 28.97 8.23
N SER A 197 -23.66 29.00 9.50
CA SER A 197 -25.03 29.36 9.88
C SER A 197 -25.29 30.85 9.60
N ALA A 198 -26.56 31.27 9.71
CA ALA A 198 -26.92 32.69 9.59
C ALA A 198 -26.54 33.52 10.83
N ASN A 199 -26.27 32.87 11.96
CA ASN A 199 -26.04 33.52 13.24
C ASN A 199 -24.55 33.59 13.61
N TYR A 200 -23.67 32.98 12.80
CA TYR A 200 -22.22 32.99 13.01
C TYR A 200 -21.84 32.50 14.41
N ASP A 201 -22.40 31.36 14.79
CA ASP A 201 -22.25 30.84 16.13
C ASP A 201 -20.82 30.35 16.42
N LYS A 202 -20.66 29.82 17.64
CA LYS A 202 -19.40 29.23 18.08
C LYS A 202 -18.90 28.12 17.14
N ILE A 203 -19.80 27.32 16.58
CA ILE A 203 -19.44 26.23 15.66
C ILE A 203 -18.93 26.82 14.36
N ASP A 204 -19.51 27.91 13.85
CA ASP A 204 -19.01 28.62 12.67
C ASP A 204 -17.60 29.17 12.89
N CYS A 205 -17.29 29.66 14.09
CA CYS A 205 -15.94 30.07 14.47
C CYS A 205 -14.94 28.89 14.48
N LEU A 206 -15.38 27.71 14.94
CA LEU A 206 -14.57 26.48 14.86
C LEU A 206 -14.38 26.02 13.40
N LYS A 207 -15.43 26.08 12.57
CA LYS A 207 -15.40 25.78 11.14
C LYS A 207 -14.40 26.67 10.41
N ILE A 208 -14.42 27.99 10.62
CA ILE A 208 -13.46 28.89 9.97
C ILE A 208 -12.02 28.66 10.47
N THR A 209 -11.85 28.30 11.75
CA THR A 209 -10.56 27.86 12.29
C THR A 209 -10.04 26.63 11.57
N TYR A 210 -10.90 25.64 11.35
CA TYR A 210 -10.55 24.43 10.60
C TYR A 210 -10.18 24.75 9.15
N ILE A 211 -10.95 25.58 8.46
CA ILE A 211 -10.69 25.97 7.06
C ILE A 211 -9.31 26.63 6.91
N TYR A 212 -8.92 27.50 7.84
CA TYR A 212 -7.60 28.13 7.78
C TYR A 212 -6.47 27.19 8.21
N LEU A 213 -6.74 26.25 9.13
CA LEU A 213 -5.79 25.19 9.45
C LEU A 213 -5.54 24.28 8.24
N GLU A 214 -6.59 23.98 7.48
CA GLU A 214 -6.54 23.22 6.24
C GLU A 214 -5.72 23.95 5.18
N LYS A 215 -5.87 25.27 5.03
CA LYS A 215 -5.02 26.09 4.15
C LYS A 215 -3.53 25.98 4.51
N LEU A 216 -3.19 25.92 5.80
CA LEU A 216 -1.80 25.68 6.23
C LEU A 216 -1.31 24.28 5.90
N LEU A 217 -2.14 23.26 6.13
CA LEU A 217 -1.82 21.88 5.79
C LEU A 217 -1.50 21.74 4.30
N ARG A 218 -2.35 22.27 3.42
CA ARG A 218 -2.11 22.26 1.97
C ARG A 218 -0.84 23.00 1.56
N PHE A 219 -0.56 24.11 2.22
CA PHE A 219 0.69 24.83 2.00
C PHE A 219 1.91 23.96 2.33
N ILE A 220 1.89 23.26 3.46
CA ILE A 220 2.97 22.35 3.86
C ILE A 220 3.10 21.20 2.85
N GLU A 221 1.98 20.61 2.43
CA GLU A 221 1.94 19.50 1.48
C GLU A 221 2.52 19.87 0.12
N LYS A 222 2.15 21.04 -0.40
CA LYS A 222 2.59 21.53 -1.71
C LYS A 222 4.05 21.95 -1.71
N GLU A 223 4.47 22.75 -0.75
CA GLU A 223 5.81 23.35 -0.75
C GLU A 223 6.88 22.39 -0.23
N PHE A 224 6.52 21.44 0.65
CA PHE A 224 7.47 20.58 1.34
C PHE A 224 7.22 19.09 1.11
N LYS A 225 6.64 18.70 -0.03
CA LYS A 225 6.29 17.32 -0.41
C LYS A 225 7.39 16.29 -0.10
N ASN A 226 8.65 16.62 -0.37
CA ASN A 226 9.79 15.72 -0.21
C ASN A 226 10.27 15.54 1.25
N TYR A 227 9.71 16.30 2.18
CA TYR A 227 10.06 16.30 3.61
C TYR A 227 8.87 15.92 4.51
N LEU A 228 7.78 15.42 3.92
CA LEU A 228 6.60 15.02 4.66
C LEU A 228 6.81 13.66 5.33
N ASN A 229 6.30 13.53 6.56
CA ASN A 229 6.10 12.24 7.18
C ASN A 229 4.88 11.57 6.57
N VAL A 230 5.11 10.57 5.71
CA VAL A 230 4.04 9.86 5.01
C VAL A 230 3.20 8.96 5.93
N ASN A 231 3.69 8.64 7.14
CA ASN A 231 2.99 7.74 8.06
C ASN A 231 1.96 8.46 8.94
N ILE A 232 1.86 9.78 8.84
CA ILE A 232 0.88 10.60 9.56
C ILE A 232 -0.49 10.51 8.87
N GLN A 233 -1.58 10.65 9.63
CA GLN A 233 -2.92 10.64 9.05
C GLN A 233 -3.16 11.92 8.26
N ILE A 234 -3.89 11.78 7.16
CA ILE A 234 -4.41 12.91 6.42
C ILE A 234 -5.61 13.45 7.18
N PRO A 235 -5.53 14.66 7.74
CA PRO A 235 -6.65 15.28 8.45
C PRO A 235 -7.76 15.75 7.51
N TYR A 236 -7.45 15.85 6.20
CA TYR A 236 -8.36 16.41 5.23
C TYR A 236 -8.31 15.71 3.86
N ARG A 237 -9.37 14.98 3.51
CA ARG A 237 -9.32 14.04 2.38
C ARG A 237 -10.19 14.43 1.19
N SER A 238 -11.35 15.06 1.44
CA SER A 238 -12.35 15.30 0.40
C SER A 238 -11.89 16.24 -0.70
N ILE A 239 -10.99 17.19 -0.42
CA ILE A 239 -10.39 18.01 -1.48
C ILE A 239 -9.11 17.43 -2.03
N LEU A 240 -8.29 16.70 -1.27
CA LEU A 240 -7.14 16.00 -1.90
C LEU A 240 -7.64 15.09 -3.03
N VAL A 241 -8.72 14.33 -2.80
CA VAL A 241 -9.34 13.51 -3.84
C VAL A 241 -9.79 14.34 -5.06
N LYS A 242 -10.23 15.59 -4.86
CA LYS A 242 -10.60 16.50 -5.95
C LYS A 242 -9.38 17.11 -6.66
N GLU A 243 -8.38 17.55 -5.90
CA GLU A 243 -7.14 18.18 -6.41
C GLU A 243 -6.32 17.22 -7.27
N PHE A 244 -6.35 15.92 -6.95
CA PHE A 244 -5.68 14.88 -7.74
C PHE A 244 -6.57 14.27 -8.84
N GLU A 245 -7.76 14.83 -9.09
CA GLU A 245 -8.73 14.35 -10.09
C GLU A 245 -9.11 12.86 -9.91
N ILE A 246 -8.96 12.34 -8.69
CA ILE A 246 -9.12 10.92 -8.40
C ILE A 246 -10.58 10.51 -8.55
N THR A 247 -11.55 11.38 -8.23
CA THR A 247 -12.98 11.04 -8.30
C THR A 247 -13.41 10.61 -9.69
N HIS A 248 -12.95 11.31 -10.74
CA HIS A 248 -13.31 11.01 -12.12
C HIS A 248 -12.71 9.67 -12.54
N LYS A 249 -11.38 9.53 -12.38
CA LYS A 249 -10.64 8.31 -12.70
C LYS A 249 -11.22 7.09 -11.96
N LEU A 250 -11.51 7.25 -10.67
CA LEU A 250 -12.13 6.21 -9.84
C LEU A 250 -13.50 5.78 -10.40
N LYS A 251 -14.33 6.73 -10.86
CA LYS A 251 -15.65 6.43 -11.41
C LYS A 251 -15.52 5.64 -12.71
N GLU A 252 -14.66 6.09 -13.62
CA GLU A 252 -14.40 5.42 -14.91
C GLU A 252 -13.82 4.02 -14.71
N LEU A 253 -12.83 3.88 -13.82
CA LEU A 253 -12.25 2.59 -13.44
C LEU A 253 -13.31 1.62 -12.93
N LYS A 254 -14.21 2.07 -12.04
CA LYS A 254 -15.25 1.21 -11.49
C LYS A 254 -16.24 0.77 -12.58
N SER A 255 -16.64 1.65 -13.48
CA SER A 255 -17.50 1.25 -14.60
C SER A 255 -16.81 0.30 -15.56
N GLY A 256 -15.53 0.54 -15.87
CA GLY A 256 -14.74 -0.31 -16.76
C GLY A 256 -14.54 -1.71 -16.18
N LEU A 257 -14.14 -1.81 -14.91
CA LEU A 257 -13.92 -3.10 -14.23
C LEU A 257 -15.21 -3.93 -14.09
N LEU A 258 -16.37 -3.29 -13.89
CA LEU A 258 -17.65 -4.01 -13.85
C LEU A 258 -18.11 -4.51 -15.22
N GLY A 259 -17.69 -3.85 -16.30
CA GLY A 259 -17.98 -4.26 -17.67
C GLY A 259 -16.99 -5.30 -18.24
N SER A 260 -15.83 -5.47 -17.60
CA SER A 260 -14.78 -6.38 -18.05
C SER A 260 -15.05 -7.84 -17.67
N ASN A 261 -14.57 -8.77 -18.49
CA ASN A 261 -14.74 -10.21 -18.30
C ASN A 261 -13.69 -10.83 -17.36
N ILE A 262 -13.60 -10.31 -16.13
CA ILE A 262 -12.63 -10.73 -15.11
C ILE A 262 -13.35 -11.58 -14.05
N SER A 263 -12.68 -12.58 -13.49
CA SER A 263 -13.15 -13.36 -12.36
C SER A 263 -13.50 -12.49 -11.14
N ASP A 264 -14.56 -12.88 -10.43
CA ASP A 264 -15.00 -12.23 -9.19
C ASP A 264 -13.90 -12.12 -8.13
N GLN A 265 -12.96 -13.07 -8.12
CA GLN A 265 -11.83 -13.07 -7.19
C GLN A 265 -10.86 -11.93 -7.49
N LEU A 266 -10.43 -11.77 -8.75
CA LEU A 266 -9.53 -10.71 -9.15
C LEU A 266 -10.22 -9.33 -9.08
N LEU A 267 -11.51 -9.26 -9.42
CA LEU A 267 -12.31 -8.04 -9.27
C LEU A 267 -12.32 -7.55 -7.81
N LYS A 268 -12.55 -8.45 -6.83
CA LYS A 268 -12.51 -8.11 -5.40
C LYS A 268 -11.16 -7.56 -4.96
N LEU A 269 -10.06 -8.11 -5.48
CA LEU A 269 -8.70 -7.69 -5.17
C LEU A 269 -8.42 -6.27 -5.69
N VAL A 270 -8.75 -6.01 -6.96
CA VAL A 270 -8.56 -4.68 -7.59
C VAL A 270 -9.41 -3.63 -6.89
N TYR A 271 -10.60 -3.98 -6.40
CA TYR A 271 -11.47 -3.06 -5.69
C TYR A 271 -10.97 -2.68 -4.29
N GLU A 272 -10.10 -3.46 -3.63
CA GLU A 272 -9.68 -3.18 -2.25
C GLU A 272 -9.04 -1.77 -2.11
N PRO A 273 -8.04 -1.36 -2.92
CA PRO A 273 -7.47 -0.01 -2.84
C PRO A 273 -8.45 1.07 -3.30
N LEU A 274 -9.34 0.76 -4.26
CA LEU A 274 -10.35 1.68 -4.78
C LEU A 274 -11.40 2.02 -3.72
N LEU A 275 -11.86 1.02 -2.97
CA LEU A 275 -12.81 1.19 -1.88
C LEU A 275 -12.18 1.98 -0.74
N LYS A 276 -10.91 1.73 -0.41
CA LYS A 276 -10.17 2.49 0.61
C LYS A 276 -10.14 4.00 0.33
N ILE A 277 -10.19 4.42 -0.94
CA ILE A 277 -10.37 5.82 -1.33
C ILE A 277 -11.86 6.22 -1.46
N ALA A 278 -12.69 5.34 -1.99
CA ALA A 278 -14.10 5.66 -2.26
C ALA A 278 -14.96 5.82 -0.99
N THR A 279 -14.66 5.06 0.06
CA THR A 279 -15.40 5.09 1.33
C THR A 279 -14.85 6.12 2.31
N ILE A 280 -13.86 6.92 1.88
CA ILE A 280 -13.25 7.94 2.71
C ILE A 280 -14.34 8.83 3.31
N ASN A 281 -14.48 8.73 4.63
CA ASN A 281 -15.22 9.68 5.44
C ASN A 281 -14.24 10.47 6.34
N ILE A 282 -14.76 11.50 7.00
CA ILE A 282 -13.99 12.38 7.89
C ILE A 282 -13.45 11.63 9.11
N GLN A 283 -14.03 10.49 9.49
CA GLN A 283 -13.75 9.77 10.73
C GLN A 283 -12.77 8.60 10.59
N GLU A 284 -12.65 8.00 9.41
CA GLU A 284 -11.69 6.93 9.12
C GLU A 284 -10.25 7.44 9.28
N LYS A 285 -9.25 6.56 9.35
CA LYS A 285 -7.83 6.93 9.46
C LYS A 285 -7.09 6.46 8.21
N LEU A 286 -6.70 7.41 7.35
CA LEU A 286 -5.91 7.18 6.15
C LEU A 286 -4.62 7.98 6.28
N THR A 287 -3.46 7.35 6.07
CA THR A 287 -2.17 8.03 6.07
C THR A 287 -1.82 8.62 4.71
N TYR A 288 -0.85 9.54 4.67
CA TYR A 288 -0.29 10.01 3.38
C TYR A 288 0.28 8.86 2.55
N TYR A 289 0.89 7.88 3.21
CA TYR A 289 1.39 6.67 2.56
C TYR A 289 0.26 5.92 1.86
N ASP A 290 -0.84 5.65 2.58
CA ASP A 290 -1.99 4.95 2.02
C ASP A 290 -2.62 5.73 0.85
N PHE A 291 -2.79 7.04 1.00
CA PHE A 291 -3.37 7.89 -0.03
C PHE A 291 -2.48 7.94 -1.27
N ASN A 292 -1.18 8.15 -1.10
CA ASN A 292 -0.24 8.20 -2.23
C ASN A 292 -0.24 6.87 -2.98
N TYR A 293 -0.14 5.74 -2.27
CA TYR A 293 -0.21 4.43 -2.90
C TYR A 293 -1.53 4.25 -3.67
N CYS A 294 -2.68 4.51 -3.04
CA CYS A 294 -3.98 4.32 -3.69
C CYS A 294 -4.21 5.31 -4.85
N SER A 295 -3.66 6.52 -4.78
CA SER A 295 -3.76 7.54 -5.84
C SER A 295 -2.92 7.14 -7.06
N ASP A 296 -1.70 6.64 -6.82
CA ASP A 296 -0.83 6.09 -7.86
C ASP A 296 -1.47 4.83 -8.46
N PHE A 297 -2.01 3.95 -7.63
CA PHE A 297 -2.73 2.74 -8.05
C PHE A 297 -3.89 3.07 -8.99
N ILE A 298 -4.75 4.04 -8.62
CA ILE A 298 -5.85 4.52 -9.48
C ILE A 298 -5.30 5.11 -10.79
N SER A 299 -4.28 5.95 -10.71
CA SER A 299 -3.75 6.62 -11.90
C SER A 299 -3.11 5.65 -12.90
N VAL A 300 -2.38 4.65 -12.39
CA VAL A 300 -1.74 3.63 -13.22
C VAL A 300 -2.77 2.71 -13.85
N LEU A 301 -3.74 2.19 -13.08
CA LEU A 301 -4.81 1.35 -13.65
C LEU A 301 -5.62 2.10 -14.70
N HIS A 302 -5.92 3.38 -14.45
CA HIS A 302 -6.71 4.19 -15.38
C HIS A 302 -5.98 4.43 -16.71
N HIS A 303 -4.65 4.52 -16.68
CA HIS A 303 -3.82 4.70 -17.86
C HIS A 303 -3.50 3.38 -18.59
N GLN A 304 -3.31 2.28 -17.85
CA GLN A 304 -2.76 1.04 -18.42
C GLN A 304 -3.82 0.01 -18.81
N ILE A 305 -5.00 0.05 -18.19
CA ILE A 305 -6.04 -0.94 -18.46
C ILE A 305 -6.99 -0.39 -19.52
N ASP A 306 -6.96 -1.02 -20.69
CA ASP A 306 -8.03 -0.91 -21.67
C ASP A 306 -9.12 -1.92 -21.30
N PHE A 307 -10.20 -1.45 -20.68
CA PHE A 307 -11.24 -2.31 -20.10
C PHE A 307 -11.97 -3.19 -21.12
N GLU A 308 -11.96 -2.83 -22.41
CA GLU A 308 -12.60 -3.62 -23.47
C GLU A 308 -11.76 -4.83 -23.89
N ASN A 309 -10.42 -4.73 -23.77
CA ASN A 309 -9.47 -5.71 -24.30
C ASN A 309 -8.57 -6.35 -23.24
N SER A 310 -8.64 -5.91 -21.98
CA SER A 310 -7.73 -6.38 -20.92
C SER A 310 -8.06 -7.79 -20.45
N THR A 311 -7.04 -8.64 -20.38
CA THR A 311 -7.13 -9.99 -19.82
C THR A 311 -6.83 -10.01 -18.32
N GLU A 312 -7.18 -11.10 -17.63
CA GLU A 312 -6.82 -11.29 -16.21
C GLU A 312 -5.30 -11.22 -15.98
N GLU A 313 -4.50 -11.74 -16.93
CA GLU A 313 -3.04 -11.69 -16.86
C GLU A 313 -2.53 -10.25 -16.92
N THR A 314 -3.12 -9.42 -17.79
CA THR A 314 -2.76 -8.00 -17.94
C THR A 314 -2.97 -7.24 -16.64
N ILE A 315 -4.09 -7.50 -15.97
CA ILE A 315 -4.43 -6.87 -14.69
C ILE A 315 -3.54 -7.40 -13.57
N SER A 316 -3.30 -8.71 -13.53
CA SER A 316 -2.38 -9.32 -12.56
C SER A 316 -0.95 -8.78 -12.72
N GLU A 317 -0.51 -8.55 -13.95
CA GLU A 317 0.78 -7.92 -14.23
C GLU A 317 0.81 -6.48 -13.75
N CYS A 318 -0.22 -5.68 -14.00
CA CYS A 318 -0.33 -4.33 -13.49
C CYS A 318 -0.30 -4.28 -11.95
N LEU A 319 -1.06 -5.16 -11.27
CA LEU A 319 -1.03 -5.29 -9.81
C LEU A 319 0.36 -5.69 -9.29
N PHE A 320 1.09 -6.52 -10.03
CA PHE A 320 2.47 -6.89 -9.69
C PHE A 320 3.44 -5.70 -9.85
N GLU A 321 3.35 -4.95 -10.95
CA GLU A 321 4.16 -3.74 -11.18
C GLU A 321 3.93 -2.66 -10.11
N LEU A 322 2.68 -2.56 -9.65
CA LEU A 322 2.26 -1.68 -8.56
C LEU A 322 2.69 -2.16 -7.18
N ASN A 323 3.31 -3.34 -7.07
CA ASN A 323 3.73 -3.95 -5.81
C ASN A 323 2.56 -4.09 -4.82
N PHE A 324 1.42 -4.59 -5.33
CA PHE A 324 0.22 -4.89 -4.55
C PHE A 324 0.45 -6.13 -3.67
N ASN A 325 1.28 -5.97 -2.65
CA ASN A 325 1.78 -7.03 -1.77
C ASN A 325 0.77 -7.47 -0.70
N SER A 326 -0.52 -7.53 -1.06
CA SER A 326 -1.56 -8.07 -0.18
C SER A 326 -1.45 -9.59 -0.10
N LEU A 327 -1.74 -10.16 1.07
CA LEU A 327 -1.74 -11.62 1.25
C LEU A 327 -2.76 -12.32 0.36
N GLN A 328 -3.88 -11.65 0.04
CA GLN A 328 -4.92 -12.23 -0.80
C GLN A 328 -4.50 -12.28 -2.27
N PHE A 329 -3.80 -11.26 -2.77
CA PHE A 329 -3.24 -11.30 -4.12
C PHE A 329 -2.09 -12.29 -4.23
N PHE A 330 -1.22 -12.35 -3.21
CA PHE A 330 -0.20 -13.39 -3.13
C PHE A 330 -0.81 -14.80 -3.25
N LYS A 331 -1.87 -15.09 -2.48
CA LYS A 331 -2.60 -16.36 -2.56
C LYS A 331 -3.18 -16.64 -3.94
N TYR A 332 -3.78 -15.63 -4.58
CA TYR A 332 -4.31 -15.75 -5.94
C TYR A 332 -3.20 -16.15 -6.93
N LEU A 333 -2.04 -15.50 -6.87
CA LEU A 333 -0.90 -15.83 -7.73
C LEU A 333 -0.36 -17.24 -7.46
N THR A 334 -0.14 -17.62 -6.20
CA THR A 334 0.34 -18.97 -5.86
C THR A 334 -0.66 -20.05 -6.22
N TYR A 335 -1.97 -19.78 -6.13
CA TYR A 335 -3.00 -20.73 -6.54
C TYR A 335 -2.92 -21.01 -8.04
N ASN A 336 -2.75 -19.98 -8.88
CA ASN A 336 -2.59 -20.16 -10.32
C ASN A 336 -1.33 -20.98 -10.65
N ILE A 337 -0.22 -20.74 -9.92
CA ILE A 337 0.99 -21.55 -10.08
C ILE A 337 0.72 -23.02 -9.70
N LEU A 338 0.06 -23.27 -8.56
CA LEU A 338 -0.27 -24.63 -8.13
C LEU A 338 -1.13 -25.37 -9.16
N GLN A 339 -2.11 -24.69 -9.77
CA GLN A 339 -2.91 -25.28 -10.85
C GLN A 339 -2.05 -25.64 -12.07
N GLU A 340 -1.08 -24.81 -12.46
CA GLU A 340 -0.14 -25.13 -13.53
C GLU A 340 0.77 -26.34 -13.19
N LEU A 341 1.13 -26.50 -11.91
CA LEU A 341 1.90 -27.65 -11.43
C LEU A 341 1.08 -28.94 -11.33
N GLU A 342 -0.23 -28.87 -11.11
CA GLU A 342 -1.11 -30.04 -11.05
C GLU A 342 -1.20 -30.78 -12.40
N VAL A 343 -1.04 -30.04 -13.51
CA VAL A 343 -1.06 -30.59 -14.88
C VAL A 343 0.21 -31.39 -15.21
N GLN A 344 1.31 -31.18 -14.47
CA GLN A 344 2.60 -31.82 -14.76
C GLN A 344 2.64 -33.26 -14.23
N GLU A 345 3.21 -34.16 -15.02
CA GLU A 345 3.18 -35.62 -14.78
C GLU A 345 4.08 -36.03 -13.59
N ASN A 346 5.21 -35.34 -13.40
CA ASN A 346 6.20 -35.72 -12.40
C ASN A 346 6.87 -34.51 -11.73
N ASN A 347 7.52 -34.77 -10.59
CA ASN A 347 8.16 -33.73 -9.77
C ASN A 347 9.29 -33.00 -10.52
N ILE A 348 9.96 -33.62 -11.50
CA ILE A 348 11.04 -32.99 -12.27
C ILE A 348 10.45 -31.93 -13.22
N GLN A 349 9.37 -32.26 -13.93
CA GLN A 349 8.64 -31.30 -14.78
C GLN A 349 8.10 -30.13 -13.94
N LYS A 350 7.55 -30.40 -12.74
CA LYS A 350 7.11 -29.35 -11.81
C LYS A 350 8.24 -28.40 -11.44
N ILE A 351 9.43 -28.93 -11.13
CA ILE A 351 10.61 -28.13 -10.80
C ILE A 351 11.06 -27.28 -12.01
N ASP A 352 11.03 -27.83 -13.23
CA ASP A 352 11.36 -27.07 -14.44
C ASP A 352 10.40 -25.88 -14.67
N VAL A 353 9.08 -26.12 -14.51
CA VAL A 353 8.06 -25.07 -14.55
C VAL A 353 8.34 -24.00 -13.49
N LEU A 354 8.65 -24.40 -12.25
CA LEU A 354 8.99 -23.47 -11.16
C LEU A 354 10.24 -22.64 -11.48
N TYR A 355 11.31 -23.23 -12.03
CA TYR A 355 12.49 -22.47 -12.45
C TYR A 355 12.18 -21.47 -13.57
N ARG A 356 11.35 -21.85 -14.55
CA ARG A 356 10.89 -20.93 -15.60
C ARG A 356 10.11 -19.76 -15.00
N LEU A 357 9.17 -20.02 -14.08
CA LEU A 357 8.40 -18.99 -13.39
C LEU A 357 9.31 -18.10 -12.53
N MET A 358 10.24 -18.67 -11.78
CA MET A 358 11.21 -17.94 -10.95
C MET A 358 12.07 -17.01 -11.81
N LYS A 359 12.54 -17.49 -12.96
CA LYS A 359 13.26 -16.67 -13.94
C LYS A 359 12.39 -15.50 -14.41
N ASN A 360 11.14 -15.76 -14.79
CA ASN A 360 10.22 -14.72 -15.25
C ASN A 360 10.01 -13.63 -14.19
N TYR A 361 9.69 -14.01 -12.95
CA TYR A 361 9.50 -13.05 -11.85
C TYR A 361 10.78 -12.27 -11.52
N ASN A 362 11.95 -12.91 -11.57
CA ASN A 362 13.23 -12.23 -11.38
C ASN A 362 13.50 -11.19 -12.46
N GLN A 363 13.15 -11.49 -13.72
CA GLN A 363 13.34 -10.60 -14.86
C GLN A 363 12.32 -9.45 -14.92
N LYS A 364 11.15 -9.59 -14.29
CA LYS A 364 10.17 -8.50 -14.19
C LYS A 364 10.75 -7.31 -13.41
N GLN A 365 10.66 -6.12 -14.02
CA GLN A 365 10.99 -4.86 -13.36
C GLN A 365 9.80 -4.40 -12.52
N SER A 366 10.03 -4.10 -11.24
CA SER A 366 9.02 -3.43 -10.41
C SER A 366 9.09 -1.93 -10.70
N ARG A 367 8.00 -1.36 -11.24
CA ARG A 367 7.91 0.08 -11.49
C ARG A 367 7.69 0.88 -10.21
N ASN A 368 6.99 0.29 -9.22
CA ASN A 368 6.68 0.98 -7.97
C ASN A 368 7.50 0.46 -6.79
N PHE A 369 8.22 1.37 -6.12
CA PHE A 369 8.93 1.07 -4.88
C PHE A 369 8.00 1.08 -3.65
N LEU A 370 6.84 1.73 -3.76
CA LEU A 370 5.85 1.74 -2.68
C LEU A 370 5.12 0.40 -2.60
N LYS A 371 4.92 -0.09 -1.37
CA LYS A 371 4.21 -1.34 -1.07
C LYS A 371 2.78 -1.04 -0.65
N TYR A 372 1.79 -1.81 -1.08
CA TYR A 372 0.41 -1.61 -0.58
C TYR A 372 0.30 -1.76 0.94
N LYS A 373 0.90 -2.83 1.48
CA LYS A 373 1.04 -3.09 2.92
C LYS A 373 2.49 -2.81 3.32
N ALA A 374 2.72 -1.68 3.99
CA ALA A 374 4.05 -1.24 4.39
C ALA A 374 4.81 -2.27 5.26
N ASN A 375 4.09 -3.02 6.09
CA ASN A 375 4.65 -4.00 7.03
C ASN A 375 4.93 -5.38 6.42
N LEU A 376 4.53 -5.62 5.17
CA LEU A 376 4.82 -6.88 4.48
C LEU A 376 6.01 -6.71 3.52
N PRO A 377 6.74 -7.79 3.19
CA PRO A 377 7.76 -7.75 2.14
C PRO A 377 7.16 -7.35 0.79
N PRO A 378 7.95 -6.82 -0.17
CA PRO A 378 7.51 -6.63 -1.56
C PRO A 378 6.93 -7.92 -2.15
N LEU A 379 5.94 -7.79 -3.04
CA LEU A 379 5.28 -8.94 -3.65
C LEU A 379 6.27 -9.84 -4.41
N LYS A 380 7.23 -9.24 -5.13
CA LYS A 380 8.27 -9.96 -5.85
C LYS A 380 9.08 -10.88 -4.92
N GLU A 381 9.48 -10.38 -3.76
CA GLU A 381 10.20 -11.16 -2.75
C GLU A 381 9.34 -12.30 -2.21
N GLN A 382 8.07 -12.03 -1.88
CA GLN A 382 7.14 -13.06 -1.39
C GLN A 382 7.00 -14.23 -2.38
N ILE A 383 6.84 -13.94 -3.67
CA ILE A 383 6.66 -14.97 -4.70
C ILE A 383 7.95 -15.74 -4.95
N ILE A 384 9.10 -15.05 -5.04
CA ILE A 384 10.39 -15.72 -5.25
C ILE A 384 10.68 -16.69 -4.11
N ASN A 385 10.56 -16.22 -2.86
CA ASN A 385 10.81 -17.07 -1.70
C ASN A 385 9.85 -18.28 -1.67
N TRP A 386 8.58 -18.09 -2.03
CA TRP A 386 7.62 -19.20 -2.11
C TRP A 386 8.01 -20.23 -3.19
N ILE A 387 8.45 -19.77 -4.36
CA ILE A 387 8.91 -20.67 -5.44
C ILE A 387 10.16 -21.43 -5.02
N GLU A 388 11.10 -20.78 -4.34
CA GLU A 388 12.33 -21.42 -3.83
C GLU A 388 12.01 -22.54 -2.83
N GLU A 389 11.09 -22.30 -1.90
CA GLU A 389 10.63 -23.31 -0.94
C GLU A 389 9.93 -24.49 -1.65
N GLU A 390 9.11 -24.22 -2.68
CA GLU A 390 8.44 -25.28 -3.44
C GLU A 390 9.45 -26.13 -4.23
N ILE A 391 10.47 -25.51 -4.83
CA ILE A 391 11.57 -26.20 -5.51
C ILE A 391 12.34 -27.07 -4.51
N GLU A 392 12.66 -26.54 -3.32
CA GLU A 392 13.36 -27.28 -2.28
C GLU A 392 12.54 -28.49 -1.80
N TYR A 393 11.25 -28.29 -1.55
CA TYR A 393 10.32 -29.35 -1.16
C TYR A 393 10.27 -30.48 -2.19
N LEU A 394 10.03 -30.16 -3.46
CA LEU A 394 9.97 -31.16 -4.54
C LEU A 394 11.31 -31.85 -4.75
N THR A 395 12.42 -31.13 -4.64
CA THR A 395 13.77 -31.70 -4.73
C THR A 395 14.04 -32.70 -3.61
N LYS A 396 13.64 -32.39 -2.38
CA LYS A 396 13.73 -33.32 -1.23
C LYS A 396 12.85 -34.55 -1.46
N LYS A 397 11.63 -34.37 -1.99
CA LYS A 397 10.70 -35.46 -2.30
C LYS A 397 11.31 -36.45 -3.31
N ILE A 398 11.91 -35.95 -4.39
CA ILE A 398 12.62 -36.78 -5.38
C ILE A 398 13.76 -37.58 -4.73
N LYS A 399 14.57 -36.93 -3.86
CA LYS A 399 15.66 -37.61 -3.14
C LYS A 399 15.15 -38.73 -2.23
N LEU A 400 14.01 -38.51 -1.55
CA LEU A 400 13.39 -39.53 -0.70
C LEU A 400 12.86 -40.71 -1.53
N GLU A 401 12.19 -40.45 -2.65
CA GLU A 401 11.71 -41.48 -3.58
C GLU A 401 12.88 -42.31 -4.15
N ALA A 402 13.97 -41.65 -4.56
CA ALA A 402 15.19 -42.32 -5.03
C ALA A 402 15.83 -43.21 -3.94
N ASN A 403 15.90 -42.71 -2.70
CA ASN A 403 16.44 -43.46 -1.56
C ASN A 403 15.58 -44.70 -1.22
N GLN A 404 14.25 -44.62 -1.40
CA GLN A 404 13.35 -45.75 -1.22
C GLN A 404 13.55 -46.82 -2.30
N LEU A 405 13.74 -46.43 -3.57
CA LEU A 405 14.05 -47.35 -4.67
C LEU A 405 15.40 -48.06 -4.50
N THR A 406 16.42 -47.36 -3.97
CA THR A 406 17.71 -48.00 -3.61
C THR A 406 17.62 -48.91 -2.39
N ASN A 407 16.66 -48.70 -1.48
CA ASN A 407 16.45 -49.57 -0.33
C ASN A 407 15.67 -50.85 -0.70
N ILE A 408 14.79 -50.79 -1.70
CA ILE A 408 14.05 -51.97 -2.20
C ILE A 408 14.98 -52.90 -2.99
N SER A 409 15.90 -52.35 -3.79
CA SER A 409 16.88 -53.13 -4.57
C SER A 409 17.99 -53.80 -3.73
N ASN A 410 18.14 -53.44 -2.45
CA ASN A 410 19.03 -54.14 -1.51
C ASN A 410 18.34 -55.28 -0.72
N ASN A 411 17.03 -55.48 -0.91
CA ASN A 411 16.24 -56.52 -0.24
C ASN A 411 15.85 -57.70 -1.14
N GLU A 412 16.36 -57.79 -2.37
CA GLU A 412 16.46 -59.08 -3.03
C GLU A 412 17.61 -59.85 -2.35
N GLU A 413 17.30 -60.99 -1.71
CA GLU A 413 18.34 -61.88 -1.19
C GLU A 413 19.32 -62.21 -2.32
N LYS A 414 20.51 -61.60 -2.30
CA LYS A 414 21.57 -61.91 -3.27
C LYS A 414 21.72 -63.43 -3.34
N ILE A 415 21.44 -64.00 -4.51
CA ILE A 415 21.55 -65.45 -4.74
C ILE A 415 23.00 -65.85 -4.47
N LYS A 416 23.23 -66.55 -3.35
CA LYS A 416 24.56 -67.06 -2.99
C LYS A 416 24.82 -68.40 -3.65
N PHE A 417 26.05 -68.58 -4.14
CA PHE A 417 26.51 -69.86 -4.69
C PHE A 417 26.65 -70.89 -3.57
N LEU A 418 25.93 -72.01 -3.69
CA LEU A 418 26.13 -73.18 -2.83
C LEU A 418 27.40 -73.91 -3.26
N THR A 419 28.42 -73.91 -2.40
CA THR A 419 29.66 -74.66 -2.62
C THR A 419 29.63 -76.00 -1.88
N GLY A 420 30.26 -77.02 -2.47
CA GLY A 420 30.52 -78.32 -1.83
C GLY A 420 31.69 -78.28 -0.83
N LEU A 421 32.37 -77.14 -0.69
CA LEU A 421 33.43 -76.93 0.29
C LEU A 421 32.85 -76.44 1.62
N SER A 422 33.38 -76.94 2.73
CA SER A 422 33.18 -76.34 4.06
C SER A 422 33.81 -74.94 4.12
N VAL A 423 33.41 -74.12 5.11
CA VAL A 423 33.94 -72.75 5.28
C VAL A 423 35.47 -72.74 5.38
N ALA A 424 36.07 -73.73 6.06
CA ALA A 424 37.52 -73.85 6.20
C ALA A 424 38.21 -74.22 4.87
N GLN A 425 37.66 -75.18 4.12
CA GLN A 425 38.17 -75.57 2.81
C GLN A 425 38.03 -74.42 1.80
N LEU A 426 36.91 -73.70 1.83
CA LEU A 426 36.65 -72.54 0.96
C LEU A 426 37.65 -71.42 1.26
N SER A 427 37.85 -71.09 2.53
CA SER A 427 38.83 -70.07 2.96
C SER A 427 40.24 -70.44 2.52
N TYR A 428 40.65 -71.69 2.73
CA TYR A 428 41.97 -72.18 2.31
C TYR A 428 42.13 -72.20 0.79
N PHE A 429 41.10 -72.64 0.05
CA PHE A 429 41.13 -72.67 -1.41
C PHE A 429 41.28 -71.26 -2.02
N PHE A 430 40.53 -70.28 -1.53
CA PHE A 430 40.71 -68.88 -1.94
C PHE A 430 42.10 -68.34 -1.57
N GLY A 431 42.69 -68.82 -0.47
CA GLY A 431 44.09 -68.55 -0.13
C GLY A 431 45.07 -69.09 -1.14
N LEU A 432 44.92 -70.34 -1.57
CA LEU A 432 45.74 -70.93 -2.63
C LEU A 432 45.58 -70.18 -3.96
N LEU A 433 44.37 -69.71 -4.30
CA LEU A 433 44.15 -68.89 -5.49
C LEU A 433 44.85 -67.53 -5.41
N MET A 434 44.92 -66.93 -4.22
CA MET A 434 45.68 -65.70 -4.00
C MET A 434 47.19 -65.93 -4.07
N GLU A 435 47.69 -67.00 -3.44
CA GLU A 435 49.11 -67.38 -3.47
C GLU A 435 49.59 -67.76 -4.87
N ALA A 436 48.78 -68.49 -5.63
CA ALA A 436 49.04 -68.81 -7.04
C ALA A 436 48.94 -67.59 -7.97
N GLY A 437 48.56 -66.42 -7.46
CA GLY A 437 48.40 -65.20 -8.23
C GLY A 437 47.20 -65.19 -9.17
N ILE A 438 46.26 -66.14 -9.01
CA ILE A 438 45.00 -66.20 -9.76
C ILE A 438 44.06 -65.09 -9.29
N ILE A 439 43.97 -64.87 -7.97
CA ILE A 439 43.26 -63.74 -7.37
C ILE A 439 44.28 -62.72 -6.89
N LYS A 440 44.31 -61.53 -7.53
CA LYS A 440 45.20 -60.43 -7.13
C LYS A 440 44.37 -59.30 -6.51
N HIS A 441 44.34 -59.23 -5.18
CA HIS A 441 43.66 -58.15 -4.46
C HIS A 441 44.55 -57.59 -3.34
N LYS A 442 44.62 -56.26 -3.20
CA LYS A 442 45.51 -55.59 -2.23
C LYS A 442 45.09 -55.80 -0.77
N ASN A 443 43.81 -56.02 -0.53
CA ASN A 443 43.24 -56.19 0.81
C ASN A 443 42.59 -57.57 0.94
N GLN A 444 43.13 -58.41 1.83
CA GLN A 444 42.63 -59.76 2.09
C GLN A 444 41.24 -59.74 2.74
N THR A 445 40.92 -58.69 3.51
CA THR A 445 39.62 -58.57 4.19
C THR A 445 38.47 -58.36 3.20
N ASP A 446 38.73 -57.69 2.07
CA ASP A 446 37.73 -57.52 1.01
C ASP A 446 37.45 -58.85 0.31
N VAL A 447 38.46 -59.72 0.18
CA VAL A 447 38.27 -61.10 -0.32
C VAL A 447 37.44 -61.93 0.67
N PHE A 448 37.68 -61.80 1.98
CA PHE A 448 36.86 -62.47 2.99
C PHE A 448 35.41 -62.00 2.98
N ARG A 449 35.19 -60.69 2.80
CA ARG A 449 33.84 -60.12 2.63
C ARG A 449 33.17 -60.66 1.37
N PHE A 450 33.90 -60.69 0.25
CA PHE A 450 33.41 -61.27 -0.99
C PHE A 450 32.96 -62.73 -0.81
N ILE A 451 33.76 -63.56 -0.14
CA ILE A 451 33.40 -64.95 0.14
C ILE A 451 32.11 -65.03 0.99
N SER A 452 32.03 -64.24 2.06
CA SER A 452 30.87 -64.18 2.97
C SER A 452 29.57 -63.74 2.28
N GLU A 453 29.67 -62.77 1.37
CA GLU A 453 28.53 -62.20 0.67
C GLU A 453 28.03 -63.08 -0.49
N ASN A 454 28.91 -63.84 -1.14
CA ASN A 454 28.59 -64.53 -2.40
C ASN A 454 28.47 -66.05 -2.26
N PHE A 455 28.97 -66.67 -1.17
CA PHE A 455 28.94 -68.12 -1.00
C PHE A 455 28.16 -68.57 0.22
N LYS A 456 27.58 -69.76 0.11
CA LYS A 456 27.03 -70.56 1.21
C LYS A 456 27.51 -72.00 1.11
N THR A 457 27.54 -72.72 2.23
CA THR A 457 27.93 -74.14 2.27
C THR A 457 26.72 -74.99 2.62
N SER A 458 26.78 -76.30 2.39
CA SER A 458 25.69 -77.24 2.75
C SER A 458 25.28 -77.18 4.22
N MET A 459 26.18 -76.75 5.11
CA MET A 459 25.95 -76.67 6.56
C MET A 459 25.81 -75.23 7.07
N THR A 460 25.97 -74.20 6.22
CA THR A 460 26.01 -72.80 6.67
C THR A 460 25.57 -71.84 5.56
N ASP A 461 24.36 -71.29 5.70
CA ASP A 461 23.79 -70.31 4.76
C ASP A 461 24.40 -68.90 4.91
N LYS A 462 24.76 -68.52 6.14
CA LYS A 462 25.37 -67.22 6.46
C LYS A 462 26.77 -67.43 7.02
N ILE A 463 27.78 -67.34 6.15
CA ILE A 463 29.18 -67.43 6.54
C ILE A 463 29.62 -66.07 7.08
N SER A 464 30.20 -66.01 8.30
CA SER A 464 30.76 -64.76 8.83
C SER A 464 32.16 -64.48 8.28
N VAL A 465 32.47 -63.20 8.05
CA VAL A 465 33.80 -62.74 7.60
C VAL A 465 34.89 -63.15 8.58
N ASP A 466 34.62 -63.07 9.89
CA ASP A 466 35.57 -63.46 10.94
C ASP A 466 35.87 -64.96 10.93
N SER A 467 34.87 -65.81 10.64
CA SER A 467 35.08 -67.26 10.52
C SER A 467 36.01 -67.59 9.35
N ILE A 468 35.82 -66.94 8.20
CA ILE A 468 36.70 -67.07 7.03
C ILE A 468 38.12 -66.63 7.39
N LYS A 469 38.27 -65.47 8.03
CA LYS A 469 39.56 -64.91 8.44
C LYS A 469 40.32 -65.84 9.40
N VAL A 470 39.65 -66.37 10.43
CA VAL A 470 40.27 -67.32 11.38
C VAL A 470 40.72 -68.59 10.65
N LYS A 471 39.86 -69.16 9.80
CA LYS A 471 40.18 -70.38 9.05
C LYS A 471 41.21 -70.17 7.94
N TYR A 472 41.38 -68.94 7.47
CA TYR A 472 42.41 -68.55 6.51
C TYR A 472 43.81 -68.64 7.14
N TYR A 473 44.00 -68.04 8.32
CA TYR A 473 45.29 -68.03 8.99
C TYR A 473 45.60 -69.32 9.76
N ASN A 474 44.56 -70.02 10.26
CA ASN A 474 44.71 -71.24 11.08
C ASN A 474 44.14 -72.46 10.34
N VAL A 475 44.87 -72.93 9.33
CA VAL A 475 44.44 -74.05 8.48
C VAL A 475 44.82 -75.40 9.12
N GLU A 476 43.81 -76.22 9.44
CA GLU A 476 43.97 -77.57 9.97
C GLU A 476 44.51 -78.55 8.89
N SER A 477 45.31 -79.54 9.30
CA SER A 477 45.90 -80.53 8.38
C SER A 477 44.87 -81.26 7.53
N ASN A 478 43.71 -81.61 8.11
CA ASN A 478 42.61 -82.26 7.40
C ASN A 478 42.02 -81.37 6.30
N THR A 479 41.94 -80.05 6.53
CA THR A 479 41.50 -79.09 5.51
C THR A 479 42.47 -79.06 4.32
N LYS A 480 43.78 -79.09 4.59
CA LYS A 480 44.81 -79.12 3.52
C LYS A 480 44.71 -80.38 2.68
N THR A 481 44.59 -81.54 3.30
CA THR A 481 44.46 -82.82 2.60
C THR A 481 43.21 -82.85 1.73
N SER A 482 42.07 -82.44 2.28
CA SER A 482 40.81 -82.46 1.54
C SER A 482 40.76 -81.48 0.37
N VAL A 483 41.32 -80.27 0.52
CA VAL A 483 41.45 -79.33 -0.60
C VAL A 483 42.44 -79.86 -1.66
N ARG A 484 43.53 -80.52 -1.24
CA ARG A 484 44.49 -81.15 -2.17
C ARG A 484 43.82 -82.24 -3.01
N GLU A 485 43.01 -83.10 -2.40
CA GLU A 485 42.24 -84.12 -3.12
C GLU A 485 41.29 -83.49 -4.15
N LYS A 486 40.59 -82.41 -3.77
CA LYS A 486 39.73 -81.66 -4.70
C LYS A 486 40.50 -81.04 -5.85
N ILE A 487 41.70 -80.52 -5.61
CA ILE A 487 42.56 -79.99 -6.68
C ILE A 487 43.04 -81.12 -7.61
N LEU A 488 43.40 -82.29 -7.08
CA LEU A 488 43.75 -83.46 -7.89
C LEU A 488 42.56 -83.94 -8.74
N GLU A 489 41.36 -83.92 -8.19
CA GLU A 489 40.11 -84.20 -8.93
C GLU A 489 39.93 -83.19 -10.07
N LEU A 490 40.13 -81.89 -9.81
CA LEU A 490 40.09 -80.85 -10.85
C LEU A 490 41.14 -81.07 -11.94
N ILE A 491 42.36 -81.47 -11.58
CA ILE A 491 43.40 -81.84 -12.56
C ILE A 491 42.98 -83.07 -13.38
N GLY A 492 42.33 -84.07 -12.76
CA GLY A 492 41.77 -85.21 -13.49
C GLY A 492 40.66 -84.83 -14.47
N LEU A 493 39.93 -83.74 -14.19
CA LEU A 493 38.90 -83.20 -15.08
C LEU A 493 39.47 -82.37 -16.24
N THR A 494 40.70 -81.87 -16.11
CA THR A 494 41.42 -81.27 -17.25
C THR A 494 41.84 -82.41 -18.19
N LYS A 495 40.95 -82.79 -19.11
CA LYS A 495 41.29 -83.70 -20.21
C LYS A 495 42.47 -83.09 -20.97
N PHE A 496 43.61 -83.79 -20.98
CA PHE A 496 44.65 -83.58 -21.96
C PHE A 496 44.37 -84.45 -23.18
#